data_AF-A0A7J5WV34-F1
#
_entry.id   AF-A0A7J5WV34-F1
#
_cell.length_a   1.000
_cell.length_b   1.000
_cell.length_c   1.000
_cell.angle_alpha   90.00
_cell.angle_beta   90.00
_cell.angle_gamma   90.00
#
_symmetry.space_group_name_H-M   'P 1'
#
loop_
_entity.id
_entity.type
_entity.pdbx_description
1 polymer ?
#
loop_
_entity_poly.entity_id
_entity_poly.type
_entity_poly.pdbx_seq_one_letter_code
_entity_poly.pdbx_strand_id
1 'polypeptide(L)'
;MADIELDVREIPKPQRHPKIFGIFDDLSVGEALILVNDHDPIPLHGQFEDVRAGAYSWEYLVREPRDYRIRIGKTADVEPASPDAPAATHNPATAPESAQQLLGDN
;
A
#
# COMPACT_ATOMS: atom_id res chain seq x y z
N MET A 1 -3.97 -15.25 -4.98
CA MET A 1 -3.80 -13.83 -4.67
C MET A 1 -2.31 -13.59 -4.63
N ALA A 2 -1.75 -13.07 -5.72
CA ALA A 2 -0.34 -12.75 -5.78
C ALA A 2 -0.18 -11.28 -5.39
N ASP A 3 0.66 -11.02 -4.41
CA ASP A 3 1.15 -9.68 -4.11
C ASP A 3 2.45 -9.45 -4.89
N ILE A 4 2.50 -8.36 -5.64
CA ILE A 4 3.68 -7.96 -6.41
C ILE A 4 4.51 -7.04 -5.53
N GLU A 5 5.75 -7.40 -5.21
CA GLU A 5 6.66 -6.49 -4.50
C GLU A 5 7.45 -5.62 -5.49
N LEU A 6 7.45 -4.31 -5.24
CA LEU A 6 8.20 -3.32 -6.00
C LEU A 6 9.08 -2.51 -5.06
N ASP A 7 10.38 -2.72 -5.20
CA ASP A 7 11.38 -1.89 -4.53
C ASP A 7 11.67 -0.63 -5.35
N VAL A 8 11.36 0.53 -4.78
CA VAL A 8 11.63 1.83 -5.42
C VAL A 8 12.88 2.51 -4.86
N ARG A 9 13.59 1.89 -3.91
CA ARG A 9 14.88 2.39 -3.40
C ARG A 9 15.93 2.35 -4.51
N GLU A 10 15.85 1.34 -5.36
CA GLU A 10 16.74 1.12 -6.51
C GLU A 10 16.37 1.99 -7.74
N ILE A 11 15.14 2.52 -7.76
CA ILE A 11 14.61 3.29 -8.88
C ILE A 11 14.90 4.79 -8.65
N PRO A 12 15.38 5.54 -9.65
CA PRO A 12 15.58 6.98 -9.53
C PRO A 12 14.25 7.71 -9.33
N LYS A 13 14.24 8.71 -8.45
CA LYS A 13 13.05 9.51 -8.03
C LYS A 13 12.06 9.86 -9.16
N PRO A 14 12.47 10.36 -10.34
CA PRO A 14 11.53 10.71 -11.41
C PRO A 14 10.83 9.50 -12.05
N GLN A 15 11.41 8.31 -11.97
CA GLN A 15 10.86 7.09 -12.59
C GLN A 15 10.00 6.27 -11.62
N ARG A 16 10.05 6.56 -10.31
CA ARG A 16 9.28 5.82 -9.30
C ARG A 16 7.79 5.91 -9.59
N HIS A 17 7.26 7.12 -9.74
CA HIS A 17 5.83 7.35 -9.94
C HIS A 17 5.28 6.61 -11.16
N PRO A 18 5.79 6.82 -12.41
CA PRO A 18 5.23 6.15 -13.58
C PRO A 18 5.34 4.63 -13.50
N LYS A 19 6.39 4.10 -12.85
CA LYS A 19 6.57 2.65 -12.67
C LYS A 19 5.54 2.05 -11.71
N ILE A 20 5.30 2.71 -10.58
CA ILE A 20 4.30 2.27 -9.58
C ILE A 20 2.90 2.29 -10.20
N PHE A 21 2.56 3.37 -10.89
CA PHE A 21 1.27 3.49 -11.57
C PHE A 21 1.10 2.46 -12.68
N GLY A 22 2.14 2.21 -13.48
CA GLY A 22 2.10 1.19 -14.53
C GLY A 22 1.88 -0.22 -13.99
N ILE A 23 2.58 -0.58 -12.89
CA ILE A 23 2.38 -1.89 -12.25
C ILE A 23 0.99 -1.99 -11.63
N PHE A 24 0.53 -0.95 -10.94
CA PHE A 24 -0.81 -0.94 -10.35
C PHE A 24 -1.92 -1.03 -11.41
N ASP A 25 -1.73 -0.41 -12.56
CA ASP A 25 -2.68 -0.49 -13.67
C ASP A 25 -2.78 -1.91 -14.24
N ASP A 26 -1.63 -2.59 -14.35
CA ASP A 26 -1.50 -3.97 -14.82
C ASP A 26 -2.09 -5.02 -13.84
N LEU A 27 -2.22 -4.66 -12.55
CA LEU A 27 -2.85 -5.54 -11.55
C LEU A 27 -4.29 -5.90 -11.92
N SER A 28 -4.68 -7.14 -11.64
CA SER A 28 -6.09 -7.54 -11.65
C SER A 28 -6.81 -7.12 -10.36
N VAL A 29 -8.14 -7.01 -10.43
CA VAL A 29 -8.97 -6.76 -9.24
C VAL A 29 -8.77 -7.90 -8.24
N GLY A 30 -8.43 -7.54 -7.00
CA GLY A 30 -8.08 -8.49 -5.94
C GLY A 30 -6.58 -8.77 -5.79
N GLU A 31 -5.74 -8.23 -6.68
CA GLU A 31 -4.28 -8.22 -6.51
C GLU A 31 -3.80 -6.97 -5.77
N ALA A 32 -2.57 -7.03 -5.27
CA ALA A 32 -1.97 -5.94 -4.52
C ALA A 32 -0.49 -5.73 -4.87
N LEU A 33 -0.06 -4.48 -4.82
CA LEU A 33 1.33 -4.06 -4.99
C LEU A 33 1.93 -3.67 -3.64
N ILE A 34 3.01 -4.32 -3.24
CA ILE A 34 3.81 -3.97 -2.07
C ILE A 34 4.91 -3.00 -2.52
N LEU A 35 4.73 -1.73 -2.22
CA LEU A 35 5.70 -0.68 -2.47
C LEU A 35 6.71 -0.61 -1.32
N VAL A 36 8.00 -0.82 -1.60
CA VAL A 36 9.09 -0.65 -0.64
C VAL A 36 9.86 0.64 -0.93
N ASN A 37 9.81 1.59 0.02
CA ASN A 37 10.45 2.90 -0.09
C ASN A 37 11.31 3.19 1.16
N ASP A 38 12.37 3.97 0.98
CA ASP A 38 13.24 4.44 2.07
C ASP A 38 12.61 5.60 2.87
N HIS A 39 11.58 6.25 2.32
CA HIS A 39 10.84 7.34 2.96
C HIS A 39 9.34 7.24 2.72
N ASP A 40 8.60 8.02 3.49
CA ASP A 40 7.14 8.08 3.40
C ASP A 40 6.66 8.62 2.04
N PRO A 41 5.85 7.85 1.29
CA PRO A 41 5.35 8.24 -0.03
C PRO A 41 4.05 9.08 0.01
N ILE A 42 3.96 10.05 0.92
CA ILE A 42 2.86 11.05 0.99
C ILE A 42 2.41 11.58 -0.40
N PRO A 43 3.31 12.06 -1.29
CA PRO A 43 2.87 12.61 -2.58
C PRO A 43 2.32 11.56 -3.55
N LEU A 44 2.64 10.28 -3.33
CA LEU A 44 2.09 9.19 -4.13
C LEU A 44 0.67 8.88 -3.67
N HIS A 45 0.43 8.84 -2.35
CA HIS A 45 -0.90 8.58 -1.80
C HIS A 45 -1.93 9.60 -2.29
N GLY A 46 -1.58 10.89 -2.29
CA GLY A 46 -2.48 11.94 -2.78
C GLY A 46 -2.83 11.80 -4.27
N GLN A 47 -1.91 11.35 -5.12
CA GLN A 47 -2.22 11.10 -6.54
C GLN A 47 -3.12 9.87 -6.73
N PHE A 48 -2.98 8.84 -5.89
CA PHE A 48 -3.90 7.70 -5.91
C PHE A 48 -5.30 8.10 -5.47
N GLU A 49 -5.41 8.95 -4.46
CA GLU A 49 -6.68 9.50 -4.00
C GLU A 49 -7.37 10.32 -5.10
N ASP A 50 -6.62 11.17 -5.81
CA ASP A 50 -7.16 12.00 -6.90
C ASP A 50 -7.58 11.19 -8.14
N VAL A 51 -6.78 10.19 -8.54
CA VAL A 51 -6.99 9.44 -9.79
C VAL A 51 -7.88 8.21 -9.62
N ARG A 52 -7.85 7.56 -8.44
CA ARG A 52 -8.45 6.24 -8.20
C ARG A 52 -9.33 6.18 -6.94
N ALA A 53 -9.79 7.30 -6.41
CA ALA A 53 -10.66 7.35 -5.22
C ALA A 53 -11.73 6.24 -5.22
N GLY A 54 -11.75 5.43 -4.15
CA GLY A 54 -12.73 4.36 -3.95
C GLY A 54 -12.42 3.01 -4.63
N ALA A 55 -11.36 2.92 -5.44
CA ALA A 55 -10.99 1.70 -6.19
C ALA A 55 -9.62 1.11 -5.84
N TYR A 56 -8.95 1.70 -4.84
CA TYR A 56 -7.73 1.18 -4.26
C TYR A 56 -7.88 0.99 -2.75
N SER A 57 -7.05 0.11 -2.21
CA SER A 57 -6.80 -0.02 -0.78
C SER A 57 -5.37 0.38 -0.50
N TRP A 58 -5.13 1.08 0.61
CA TRP A 58 -3.81 1.55 1.01
C TRP A 58 -3.51 1.12 2.44
N GLU A 59 -2.58 0.21 2.60
CA GLU A 59 -2.26 -0.43 3.87
C GLU A 59 -0.76 -0.29 4.16
N TYR A 60 -0.41 0.33 5.28
CA TYR A 60 0.99 0.40 5.71
C TYR A 60 1.37 -0.90 6.41
N LEU A 61 2.21 -1.70 5.77
CA LEU A 61 2.75 -2.94 6.34
C LEU A 61 3.93 -2.67 7.27
N VAL A 62 4.82 -1.76 6.86
CA VAL A 62 6.02 -1.41 7.63
C VAL A 62 6.21 0.11 7.61
N ARG A 63 6.52 0.68 8.77
CA ARG A 63 6.76 2.12 8.98
C ARG A 63 8.03 2.31 9.81
N GLU A 64 9.14 1.77 9.32
CA GLU A 64 10.43 1.91 9.98
C GLU A 64 11.27 3.02 9.31
N PRO A 65 12.13 3.70 10.07
CA PRO A 65 13.05 4.67 9.49
C PRO A 65 13.99 3.95 8.51
N ARG A 66 13.79 4.18 7.19
CA ARG A 66 14.44 3.54 6.02
C ARG A 66 13.79 2.28 5.45
N ASP A 67 12.68 1.81 6.01
CA ASP A 67 11.89 0.71 5.44
C ASP A 67 10.40 1.02 5.58
N TYR A 68 9.84 1.65 4.55
CA TYR A 68 8.41 1.91 4.41
C TYR A 68 7.85 0.92 3.41
N ARG A 69 6.95 0.04 3.87
CA ARG A 69 6.25 -0.91 3.01
C ARG A 69 4.76 -0.60 2.99
N ILE A 70 4.24 -0.35 1.80
CA ILE A 70 2.84 0.01 1.58
C ILE A 70 2.24 -1.03 0.65
N ARG A 71 1.16 -1.67 1.08
CA ARG A 71 0.35 -2.55 0.26
C ARG A 71 -0.78 -1.76 -0.38
N ILE A 72 -0.73 -1.65 -1.70
CA ILE A 72 -1.71 -0.98 -2.54
C ILE A 72 -2.54 -2.04 -3.24
N GLY A 73 -3.75 -2.31 -2.75
CA GLY A 73 -4.67 -3.31 -3.34
C GLY A 73 -5.57 -2.69 -4.41
N LYS A 74 -5.80 -3.37 -5.53
CA LYS A 74 -6.81 -2.97 -6.52
C LYS A 74 -8.15 -3.60 -6.13
N THR A 75 -9.08 -2.80 -5.63
CA THR A 75 -10.34 -3.30 -5.04
C THR A 75 -11.48 -3.36 -6.03
N ALA A 76 -11.45 -2.53 -7.08
CA ALA A 76 -12.43 -2.54 -8.15
C ALA A 76 -11.81 -1.99 -9.44
N ASP A 77 -12.29 -2.49 -10.58
CA ASP A 77 -12.13 -1.84 -11.87
C ASP A 77 -13.23 -0.78 -11.94
N VAL A 78 -13.03 0.37 -11.32
CA VAL A 78 -14.04 1.43 -11.41
C VAL A 78 -13.87 2.15 -12.74
N GLU A 79 -14.85 1.98 -13.62
CA GLU A 79 -15.20 3.03 -14.58
C GLU A 79 -15.65 4.26 -13.75
N PRO A 80 -15.13 5.47 -14.01
CA PRO A 80 -15.23 6.61 -13.11
C PRO A 80 -16.63 7.23 -13.10
N ALA A 81 -17.60 6.61 -12.43
CA ALA A 81 -18.89 7.21 -12.16
C ALA A 81 -19.65 6.50 -11.03
N SER A 82 -19.27 6.76 -9.77
CA SER A 82 -20.21 6.93 -8.65
C SER A 82 -19.45 7.22 -7.34
N PRO A 83 -19.64 8.39 -6.70
CA PRO A 83 -19.06 8.72 -5.40
C PRO A 83 -19.80 8.10 -4.19
N ASP A 84 -20.62 7.06 -4.40
CA ASP A 84 -21.47 6.46 -3.36
C ASP A 84 -21.01 5.01 -3.08
N ALA A 85 -19.85 4.87 -2.44
CA ALA A 85 -19.44 3.62 -1.79
C ALA A 85 -18.62 3.97 -0.53
N PRO A 86 -18.90 3.30 0.60
CA PRO A 86 -18.46 3.76 1.90
C PRO A 86 -16.93 3.66 2.00
N ALA A 87 -16.33 4.67 2.62
CA ALA A 87 -14.96 4.63 3.10
C ALA A 87 -14.67 3.26 3.72
N ALA A 88 -13.96 2.41 2.96
CA ALA A 88 -13.48 1.14 3.46
C ALA A 88 -12.56 1.47 4.62
N THR A 89 -13.06 1.12 5.80
CA THR A 89 -12.44 1.24 7.12
C THR A 89 -10.91 1.30 7.02
N HIS A 90 -10.35 2.45 7.38
CA HIS A 90 -8.92 2.60 7.64
C HIS A 90 -8.61 1.65 8.80
N ASN A 91 -8.30 0.39 8.50
CA ASN A 91 -7.81 -0.56 9.49
C ASN A 91 -6.46 -0.01 9.97
N PRO A 92 -6.33 0.43 11.23
CA PRO A 92 -5.01 0.59 11.78
C PRO A 92 -4.50 -0.84 11.99
N ALA A 93 -3.71 -1.35 11.05
CA ALA A 93 -2.91 -2.55 11.27
C ALA A 93 -2.00 -2.24 12.47
N THR A 94 -2.52 -2.64 13.62
CA THR A 94 -1.82 -2.82 14.88
C THR A 94 -0.65 -3.73 14.56
N ALA A 95 0.57 -3.20 14.72
CA ALA A 95 1.76 -4.03 14.73
C ALA A 95 1.51 -5.22 15.66
N PRO A 96 1.69 -6.48 15.23
CA PRO A 96 1.74 -7.56 16.18
C PRO A 96 3.04 -7.40 16.96
N GLU A 97 2.96 -6.76 18.13
CA GLU A 97 4.01 -6.91 19.15
C GLU A 97 4.09 -8.41 19.42
N SER A 98 5.20 -8.99 18.98
CA SER A 98 5.40 -10.43 18.98
C SER A 98 5.41 -10.93 20.41
N ALA A 99 4.34 -11.64 20.78
CA ALA A 99 4.32 -12.48 21.95
C ALA A 99 5.36 -13.61 21.79
N GLN A 100 6.41 -13.61 22.62
CA GLN A 100 7.11 -14.84 23.03
C GLN A 100 7.44 -14.83 24.53
N GLN A 101 6.58 -15.54 25.24
CA GLN A 101 6.63 -16.16 26.57
C GLN A 101 7.97 -16.83 26.95
N LEU A 102 8.43 -16.72 28.22
CA LEU A 102 8.77 -17.85 29.12
C LEU A 102 9.42 -17.41 30.47
N LEU A 103 8.66 -17.67 31.54
CA LEU A 103 9.05 -18.19 32.87
C LEU A 103 9.85 -17.33 33.86
N GLY A 104 9.32 -17.29 35.08
CA GLY A 104 10.16 -17.19 36.27
C GLY A 104 9.52 -16.40 37.41
N ASP A 105 8.59 -17.05 38.11
CA ASP A 105 8.14 -16.70 39.46
C ASP A 105 9.33 -16.38 40.39
N ASN A 106 9.24 -15.24 41.12
CA ASN A 106 9.59 -15.05 42.55
C ASN A 106 9.95 -13.59 42.87
#